data_AF-A0AAW8EU98-F1
#
_entry.id   AF-A0AAW8EU98-F1
#
_cell.length_a   1.000
_cell.length_b   1.000
_cell.length_c   1.000
_cell.angle_alpha   90.00
_cell.angle_beta   90.00
_cell.angle_gamma   90.00
#
_symmetry.space_group_name_H-M   'P 1'
#
loop_
_entity.id
_entity.type
_entity.pdbx_description
1 polymer ?
#
loop_
_entity_poly.entity_id
_entity_poly.type
_entity_poly.pdbx_seq_one_letter_code
_entity_poly.pdbx_strand_id
1 'polypeptide(L)'
;MDNPVIYVAIIVAVIVGAMFLNRGLRRSVSKSGSRYGRRTTDDRVNGILAELAATIVIHAPEPAAREVLDRVVLQQPRKFSLLDDGGYGIRFVEADDAVVRLVDDAEGTRMQVVRTTERLGMPQNLEFWRELRSRVTSGAEAQAISVADGPQHSFVRHDGNPVYWEITHESS
;
A
#
# COMPACT_ATOMS: atom_id res chain seq x y z
N MET A 1 40.26 -24.71 -40.34
CA MET A 1 41.26 -24.40 -39.29
C MET A 1 40.66 -23.28 -38.46
N ASP A 2 39.96 -23.63 -37.38
CA ASP A 2 39.54 -22.68 -36.36
C ASP A 2 40.81 -22.07 -35.79
N ASN A 3 41.14 -20.86 -36.24
CA ASN A 3 42.40 -20.24 -35.87
C ASN A 3 42.21 -19.63 -34.48
N PRO A 4 42.79 -20.22 -33.41
CA PRO A 4 42.60 -19.74 -32.04
C PRO A 4 43.01 -18.26 -31.89
N VAL A 5 43.88 -17.76 -32.78
CA VAL A 5 44.30 -16.36 -32.86
C VAL A 5 43.13 -15.42 -33.19
N ILE A 6 42.18 -15.83 -34.04
CA ILE A 6 41.01 -15.01 -34.41
C ILE A 6 40.06 -14.89 -33.22
N TYR A 7 39.84 -15.97 -32.48
CA TYR A 7 39.00 -15.95 -31.28
C TYR A 7 39.63 -15.09 -30.17
N VAL A 8 40.93 -15.19 -29.96
CA VAL A 8 41.66 -14.34 -29.00
C VAL A 8 41.59 -12.86 -29.42
N ALA A 9 41.73 -12.55 -30.71
CA ALA A 9 41.63 -11.19 -31.22
C ALA A 9 40.22 -10.59 -31.02
N ILE A 10 39.16 -11.37 -31.24
CA ILE A 10 37.77 -10.94 -31.02
C ILE A 10 37.51 -10.72 -29.52
N ILE A 11 37.95 -11.63 -28.66
CA ILE A 11 37.77 -11.49 -27.20
C ILE A 11 38.50 -10.25 -26.68
N VAL A 12 39.74 -10.02 -27.12
CA VAL A 12 40.50 -8.81 -26.75
C VAL A 12 39.82 -7.55 -27.28
N ALA A 13 39.31 -7.55 -28.51
CA ALA A 13 38.57 -6.41 -29.06
C ALA A 13 37.28 -6.11 -28.27
N VAL A 14 36.55 -7.14 -27.83
CA VAL A 14 35.35 -6.98 -27.00
C VAL A 14 35.70 -6.43 -25.61
N ILE A 15 36.77 -6.94 -24.98
CA ILE A 15 37.21 -6.47 -23.66
C ILE A 15 37.69 -5.02 -23.73
N VAL A 16 38.49 -4.67 -24.74
CA VAL A 16 39.00 -3.29 -24.92
C VAL A 16 37.85 -2.33 -25.29
N GLY A 17 36.91 -2.77 -26.12
CA GLY A 17 35.69 -2.01 -26.44
C GLY A 17 34.83 -1.75 -25.19
N ALA A 18 34.60 -2.77 -24.37
CA ALA A 18 33.86 -2.63 -23.11
C ALA A 18 34.55 -1.70 -22.11
N MET A 19 35.89 -1.70 -22.08
CA MET A 19 36.67 -0.83 -21.20
C MET A 19 36.61 0.65 -21.63
N PHE A 20 36.51 0.92 -22.94
CA PHE A 20 36.36 2.29 -23.47
C PHE A 20 34.95 2.86 -23.30
N LEU A 21 33.89 2.03 -23.33
CA LEU A 21 32.53 2.49 -23.04
C LEU A 21 32.31 2.91 -21.57
N ASN A 22 33.11 2.38 -20.64
CA ASN A 22 32.85 2.56 -19.20
C ASN A 22 33.36 3.89 -18.61
N ARG A 23 34.11 4.71 -19.39
CA ARG A 23 34.74 5.93 -18.87
C ARG A 23 34.02 7.24 -19.20
N GLY A 24 33.15 7.27 -20.21
CA GLY A 24 32.46 8.49 -20.67
C GLY A 24 30.99 8.66 -20.22
N LEU A 25 30.30 7.57 -19.84
CA LEU A 25 28.85 7.58 -19.59
C LEU A 25 28.46 7.79 -18.12
N ARG A 26 29.41 7.80 -17.18
CA ARG A 26 29.10 7.94 -15.74
C ARG A 26 28.79 9.36 -15.27
N ARG A 27 28.91 10.39 -16.12
CA ARG A 27 28.76 11.79 -15.69
C ARG A 27 27.54 12.54 -16.23
N SER A 28 26.71 11.94 -17.09
CA SER A 28 25.59 12.65 -17.72
C SER A 28 24.30 11.84 -17.88
N VAL A 29 23.91 11.09 -16.83
CA VAL A 29 22.58 10.45 -16.72
C VAL A 29 21.81 10.91 -15.47
N SER A 30 22.45 11.67 -14.57
CA SER A 30 21.90 12.03 -13.26
C SER A 30 20.99 13.26 -13.21
N LYS A 31 20.66 13.90 -14.34
CA LYS A 31 19.77 15.10 -14.35
C LYS A 31 18.43 14.95 -15.07
N SER A 32 18.24 13.93 -15.92
CA SER A 32 16.93 13.64 -16.55
C SER A 32 16.20 12.42 -15.98
N GLY A 33 16.90 11.48 -15.32
CA GLY A 33 16.28 10.32 -14.69
C GLY A 33 15.59 10.62 -13.35
N SER A 34 16.05 11.63 -12.61
CA SER A 34 15.49 11.96 -11.28
C SER A 34 14.08 12.56 -11.34
N ARG A 35 13.74 13.30 -12.41
CA ARG A 35 12.40 13.86 -12.59
C ARG A 35 11.38 12.81 -13.05
N TYR A 36 11.78 11.87 -13.92
CA TYR A 36 10.91 10.76 -14.34
C TYR A 36 10.73 9.75 -13.20
N GLY A 37 11.82 9.35 -12.53
CA GLY A 37 11.74 8.42 -11.40
C GLY A 37 10.88 8.95 -10.25
N ARG A 38 11.00 10.25 -9.92
CA ARG A 38 10.18 10.86 -8.87
C ARG A 38 8.69 10.91 -9.22
N ARG A 39 8.34 11.27 -10.45
CA ARG A 39 6.94 11.26 -10.91
C ARG A 39 6.33 9.86 -10.83
N THR A 40 7.05 8.84 -11.29
CA THR A 40 6.54 7.45 -11.22
C THR A 40 6.37 6.97 -9.78
N THR A 41 7.26 7.37 -8.86
CA THR A 41 7.07 7.09 -7.43
C THR A 41 5.87 7.83 -6.87
N ASP A 42 5.72 9.12 -7.17
CA ASP A 42 4.58 9.93 -6.70
C ASP A 42 3.24 9.39 -7.24
N ASP A 43 3.17 9.05 -8.52
CA ASP A 43 1.99 8.44 -9.17
C ASP A 43 1.63 7.10 -8.51
N ARG A 44 2.65 6.28 -8.19
CA ARG A 44 2.45 5.01 -7.49
C ARG A 44 1.93 5.21 -6.06
N VAL A 45 2.51 6.16 -5.32
CA VAL A 45 2.05 6.50 -3.97
C VAL A 45 0.60 6.99 -4.02
N ASN A 46 0.28 7.89 -4.94
CA ASN A 46 -1.08 8.40 -5.12
C ASN A 46 -2.07 7.30 -5.48
N GLY A 47 -1.69 6.36 -6.36
CA GLY A 47 -2.53 5.20 -6.68
C GLY A 47 -2.77 4.29 -5.48
N ILE A 48 -1.75 4.05 -4.65
CA ILE A 48 -1.89 3.28 -3.40
C ILE A 48 -2.81 4.01 -2.41
N LEU A 49 -2.63 5.32 -2.23
CA LEU A 49 -3.44 6.12 -1.31
C LEU A 49 -4.91 6.18 -1.77
N ALA A 50 -5.18 6.29 -3.06
CA ALA A 50 -6.53 6.25 -3.61
C ALA A 50 -7.25 4.94 -3.27
N GLU A 51 -6.55 3.82 -3.35
CA GLU A 51 -7.10 2.50 -3.01
C GLU A 51 -7.24 2.27 -1.50
N LEU A 52 -6.31 2.78 -0.70
CA LEU A 52 -6.45 2.80 0.76
C LEU A 52 -7.60 3.70 1.22
N ALA A 53 -7.92 4.71 0.43
CA ALA A 53 -9.02 5.63 0.68
C ALA A 53 -10.40 5.05 0.31
N ALA A 54 -10.45 3.96 -0.46
CA ALA A 54 -11.70 3.28 -0.77
C ALA A 54 -12.27 2.67 0.52
N THR A 55 -13.50 3.01 0.85
CA THR A 55 -14.20 2.51 2.05
C THR A 55 -15.32 1.55 1.66
N ILE A 56 -15.85 0.82 2.64
CA ILE A 56 -17.08 0.05 2.47
C ILE A 56 -18.08 0.43 3.56
N VAL A 57 -19.36 0.43 3.20
CA VAL A 57 -20.47 0.57 4.16
C VAL A 57 -21.10 -0.79 4.35
N ILE A 58 -21.08 -1.26 5.60
CA ILE A 58 -21.77 -2.46 6.04
C ILE A 58 -23.15 -2.00 6.49
N HIS A 59 -24.22 -2.48 5.84
CA HIS A 59 -25.60 -2.07 6.13
C HIS A 59 -26.14 -2.72 7.41
N ALA A 60 -25.46 -2.45 8.52
CA ALA A 60 -25.75 -2.94 9.85
C ALA A 60 -25.26 -1.91 10.88
N PRO A 61 -25.83 -1.91 12.11
CA PRO A 61 -25.35 -1.07 13.18
C PRO A 61 -23.94 -1.50 13.63
N GLU A 62 -23.21 -0.57 14.25
CA GLU A 62 -21.80 -0.72 14.60
C GLU A 62 -21.47 -2.02 15.37
N PRO A 63 -22.27 -2.48 16.35
CA PRO A 63 -21.99 -3.74 17.04
C PRO A 63 -22.01 -4.97 16.11
N ALA A 64 -22.91 -5.01 15.13
CA ALA A 64 -23.00 -6.12 14.19
C ALA A 64 -21.86 -6.07 13.16
N ALA A 65 -21.52 -4.87 12.66
CA ALA A 65 -20.37 -4.67 11.79
C ALA A 65 -19.06 -5.04 12.50
N ARG A 66 -18.93 -4.68 13.78
CA ARG A 66 -17.80 -5.04 14.65
C ARG A 66 -17.65 -6.54 14.76
N GLU A 67 -18.75 -7.27 14.99
CA GLU A 67 -18.72 -8.73 15.09
C GLU A 67 -18.23 -9.41 13.79
N VAL A 68 -18.63 -8.88 12.63
CA VAL A 68 -18.15 -9.36 11.32
C VAL A 68 -16.63 -9.17 11.21
N LEU A 69 -16.15 -7.96 11.52
CA LEU A 69 -14.74 -7.61 11.42
C LEU A 69 -13.88 -8.39 12.43
N ASP A 70 -14.35 -8.55 13.67
CA ASP A 70 -13.68 -9.32 14.72
C ASP A 70 -13.45 -10.76 14.28
N ARG A 71 -14.45 -11.41 13.66
CA ARG A 71 -14.29 -12.76 13.13
C ARG A 71 -13.22 -12.86 12.05
N VAL A 72 -13.12 -11.88 11.16
CA VAL A 72 -12.07 -11.86 10.13
C VAL A 72 -10.69 -11.65 10.75
N VAL A 73 -10.59 -10.74 11.71
CA VAL A 73 -9.33 -10.42 12.42
C VAL A 73 -8.81 -11.63 13.21
N LEU A 74 -9.70 -12.31 13.94
CA LEU A 74 -9.38 -13.51 14.74
C LEU A 74 -8.89 -14.68 13.88
N GLN A 75 -9.30 -14.77 12.60
CA GLN A 75 -8.82 -15.79 11.68
C GLN A 75 -7.39 -15.53 11.17
N GLN A 76 -6.91 -14.28 11.22
CA GLN A 76 -5.60 -13.90 10.69
C GLN A 76 -4.80 -12.98 11.62
N PRO A 77 -4.49 -13.43 12.85
CA PRO A 77 -3.80 -12.60 13.87
C PRO A 77 -2.37 -12.18 13.49
N ARG A 78 -1.81 -12.77 12.42
CA ARG A 78 -0.50 -12.37 11.88
C ARG A 78 -0.57 -11.11 11.01
N LYS A 79 -1.73 -10.85 10.38
CA LYS A 79 -1.95 -9.71 9.47
C LYS A 79 -2.80 -8.63 10.12
N PHE A 80 -3.76 -9.03 10.96
CA PHE A 80 -4.73 -8.12 11.55
C PHE A 80 -4.72 -8.25 13.07
N SER A 81 -4.96 -7.15 13.77
CA SER A 81 -5.04 -7.14 15.22
C SER A 81 -6.07 -6.11 15.70
N LEU A 82 -6.76 -6.41 16.81
CA LEU A 82 -7.48 -5.39 17.56
C LEU A 82 -6.47 -4.50 18.29
N LEU A 83 -6.68 -3.19 18.28
CA LEU A 83 -5.85 -2.20 18.97
C LEU A 83 -6.53 -1.74 20.28
N ASP A 84 -5.74 -1.24 21.22
CA ASP A 84 -6.22 -0.82 22.55
C ASP A 84 -7.24 0.33 22.49
N ASP A 85 -7.20 1.12 21.42
CA ASP A 85 -8.10 2.25 21.16
C ASP A 85 -9.43 1.83 20.48
N GLY A 86 -9.68 0.52 20.35
CA GLY A 86 -10.86 -0.05 19.71
C GLY A 86 -10.83 -0.03 18.17
N GLY A 87 -9.71 0.40 17.57
CA GLY A 87 -9.44 0.28 16.14
C GLY A 87 -8.84 -1.08 15.75
N TYR A 88 -8.59 -1.24 14.46
CA TYR A 88 -8.03 -2.46 13.89
C TYR A 88 -6.73 -2.16 13.16
N GLY A 89 -5.68 -2.85 13.56
CA GLY A 89 -4.37 -2.78 12.95
C GLY A 89 -4.25 -3.71 11.74
N ILE A 90 -3.63 -3.20 10.68
CA ILE A 90 -3.09 -4.00 9.58
C ILE A 90 -1.56 -3.98 9.70
N ARG A 91 -0.99 -5.16 9.89
CA ARG A 91 0.44 -5.36 10.13
C ARG A 91 1.21 -5.60 8.84
N PHE A 92 2.23 -4.78 8.60
CA PHE A 92 3.32 -5.09 7.67
C PHE A 92 4.61 -5.41 8.43
N VAL A 93 5.06 -4.48 9.27
CA VAL A 93 6.12 -4.63 10.28
C VAL A 93 5.50 -4.53 11.67
N GLU A 94 4.87 -3.41 11.97
CA GLU A 94 4.22 -3.14 13.26
C GLU A 94 2.71 -3.36 13.17
N ALA A 95 2.08 -3.67 14.30
CA ALA A 95 0.65 -3.99 14.36
C ALA A 95 -0.26 -2.88 13.82
N ASP A 96 0.17 -1.62 13.96
CA ASP A 96 -0.58 -0.41 13.65
C ASP A 96 -0.04 0.32 12.41
N ASP A 97 0.66 -0.41 11.54
CA ASP A 97 1.18 0.12 10.27
C ASP A 97 0.09 0.66 9.36
N ALA A 98 -1.13 0.12 9.42
CA ALA A 98 -2.32 0.87 9.07
C ALA A 98 -3.41 0.65 10.12
N VAL A 99 -4.22 1.68 10.33
CA VAL A 99 -5.31 1.67 11.31
C VAL A 99 -6.62 1.81 10.57
N VAL A 100 -7.50 0.84 10.81
CA VAL A 100 -8.87 0.80 10.31
C VAL A 100 -9.82 1.12 11.45
N ARG A 101 -10.86 1.90 11.15
CA ARG A 101 -11.93 2.23 12.09
C ARG A 101 -13.29 1.90 11.50
N LEU A 102 -14.21 1.57 12.39
CA LEU A 102 -15.64 1.57 12.13
C LEU A 102 -16.18 2.94 12.55
N VAL A 103 -16.91 3.58 11.66
CA VAL A 103 -17.49 4.92 11.85
C VAL A 103 -18.96 4.83 11.51
N ASP A 104 -19.81 5.49 12.30
CA ASP A 104 -21.23 5.59 11.99
C ASP A 104 -21.45 6.25 10.63
N ASP A 105 -22.35 5.68 9.83
CA ASP A 105 -22.75 6.17 8.52
C ASP A 105 -24.28 6.15 8.41
N ALA A 106 -24.86 6.99 7.55
CA ALA A 106 -26.31 7.11 7.45
C ALA A 106 -26.98 5.78 7.05
N GLU A 107 -26.26 4.94 6.31
CA GLU A 107 -26.77 3.66 5.81
C GLU A 107 -26.30 2.44 6.62
N GLY A 108 -25.54 2.66 7.70
CA GLY A 108 -25.02 1.60 8.56
C GLY A 108 -23.70 1.97 9.21
N THR A 109 -22.67 1.15 9.01
CA THR A 109 -21.34 1.35 9.59
C THR A 109 -20.30 1.33 8.49
N ARG A 110 -19.51 2.41 8.39
CA ARG A 110 -18.43 2.51 7.42
C ARG A 110 -17.13 1.99 7.99
N MET A 111 -16.47 1.10 7.24
CA MET A 111 -15.12 0.64 7.51
C MET A 111 -14.13 1.40 6.63
N GLN A 112 -13.18 2.08 7.27
CA GLN A 112 -12.22 2.95 6.58
C GLN A 112 -10.83 2.89 7.20
N VAL A 113 -9.79 3.04 6.38
CA VAL A 113 -8.43 3.30 6.86
C VAL A 113 -8.35 4.76 7.31
N VAL A 114 -7.98 4.99 8.57
CA VAL A 114 -7.79 6.34 9.12
C VAL A 114 -6.33 6.78 9.08
N ARG A 115 -5.39 5.83 9.14
CA ARG A 115 -3.96 6.10 9.15
C ARG A 115 -3.20 4.99 8.44
N THR A 116 -2.13 5.33 7.73
CA THR A 116 -1.18 4.36 7.17
C THR A 116 0.25 4.88 7.26
N THR A 117 1.15 4.05 7.74
CA THR A 117 2.56 4.37 7.97
C THR A 117 3.35 4.12 6.69
N GLU A 118 4.24 5.06 6.37
CA GLU A 118 5.17 4.91 5.26
C GLU A 118 6.29 3.95 5.65
N ARG A 119 6.44 2.86 4.90
CA ARG A 119 7.51 1.88 5.07
C ARG A 119 8.24 1.72 3.75
N LEU A 120 9.57 1.86 3.78
CA LEU A 120 10.40 1.79 2.55
C LEU A 120 10.00 2.84 1.49
N GLY A 121 9.57 4.02 1.93
CA GLY A 121 9.25 5.16 1.04
C GLY A 121 7.82 5.20 0.49
N MET A 122 6.93 4.28 0.88
CA MET A 122 5.50 4.32 0.53
C MET A 122 4.64 3.48 1.51
N PRO A 123 3.30 3.61 1.52
CA PRO A 123 2.44 2.68 2.25
C PRO A 123 2.56 1.25 1.69
N GLN A 124 2.60 0.24 2.56
CA GLN A 124 2.78 -1.18 2.18
C GLN A 124 1.53 -2.06 2.42
N ASN A 125 0.46 -1.48 2.95
CA ASN A 125 -0.69 -2.23 3.47
C ASN A 125 -1.82 -2.46 2.45
N LEU A 126 -1.63 -2.07 1.18
CA LEU A 126 -2.69 -2.08 0.16
C LEU A 126 -3.32 -3.47 -0.04
N GLU A 127 -2.50 -4.50 -0.24
CA GLU A 127 -3.02 -5.85 -0.50
C GLU A 127 -3.73 -6.42 0.74
N PHE A 128 -3.22 -6.13 1.94
CA PHE A 128 -3.90 -6.51 3.18
C PHE A 128 -5.21 -5.75 3.39
N TRP A 129 -5.29 -4.49 2.96
CA TRP A 129 -6.54 -3.72 2.98
C TRP A 129 -7.58 -4.30 2.03
N ARG A 130 -7.20 -4.63 0.78
CA ARG A 130 -8.08 -5.30 -0.19
C ARG A 130 -8.57 -6.64 0.33
N GLU A 131 -7.67 -7.44 0.92
CA GLU A 131 -8.02 -8.71 1.52
C GLU A 131 -9.00 -8.54 2.69
N LEU A 132 -8.77 -7.57 3.58
CA LEU A 132 -9.65 -7.29 4.71
C LEU A 132 -11.05 -6.90 4.23
N ARG A 133 -11.17 -5.95 3.29
CA ARG A 133 -12.45 -5.56 2.68
C ARG A 133 -13.17 -6.76 2.09
N SER A 134 -12.50 -7.54 1.24
CA SER A 134 -13.09 -8.72 0.61
C SER A 134 -13.63 -9.73 1.63
N ARG A 135 -12.87 -10.01 2.70
CA ARG A 135 -13.29 -10.96 3.72
C ARG A 135 -14.42 -10.45 4.59
N VAL A 136 -14.43 -9.15 4.90
CA VAL A 136 -15.53 -8.50 5.62
C VAL A 136 -16.80 -8.54 4.77
N THR A 137 -16.72 -8.22 3.48
CA THR A 137 -17.84 -8.34 2.53
C THR A 137 -18.40 -9.76 2.53
N SER A 138 -17.56 -10.78 2.31
CA SER A 138 -18.03 -12.17 2.32
C SER A 138 -18.58 -12.62 3.69
N GLY A 139 -18.00 -12.13 4.79
CA GLY A 139 -18.46 -12.43 6.15
C GLY A 139 -19.81 -11.79 6.49
N ALA A 140 -20.07 -10.59 5.97
CA ALA A 140 -21.35 -9.90 6.07
C ALA A 140 -22.42 -10.59 5.22
N GLU A 141 -22.09 -10.93 3.97
CA GLU A 141 -22.98 -11.65 3.05
C GLU A 141 -23.42 -13.01 3.62
N ALA A 142 -22.52 -13.74 4.28
CA ALA A 142 -22.84 -15.01 4.96
C ALA A 142 -23.89 -14.86 6.08
N GLN A 143 -24.14 -13.62 6.53
CA GLN A 143 -25.18 -13.28 7.50
C GLN A 143 -26.35 -12.51 6.88
N ALA A 144 -26.44 -12.48 5.55
CA ALA A 144 -27.41 -11.71 4.80
C ALA A 144 -27.36 -10.19 5.09
N ILE A 145 -26.19 -9.68 5.45
CA ILE A 145 -25.93 -8.24 5.59
C ILE A 145 -25.35 -7.73 4.27
N SER A 146 -25.99 -6.74 3.66
CA SER A 146 -25.49 -6.09 2.44
C SER A 146 -24.27 -5.23 2.74
N VAL A 147 -23.37 -5.13 1.76
CA VAL A 147 -22.20 -4.25 1.79
C VAL A 147 -22.13 -3.48 0.48
N ALA A 148 -21.86 -2.18 0.57
CA ALA A 148 -21.69 -1.31 -0.59
C ALA A 148 -20.35 -0.56 -0.51
N ASP A 149 -19.88 -0.05 -1.65
CA ASP A 149 -18.77 0.89 -1.68
C ASP A 149 -19.19 2.18 -0.97
N GLY A 150 -18.34 2.68 -0.07
CA GLY A 150 -18.58 3.92 0.66
C GLY A 150 -17.90 5.12 0.01
N PRO A 151 -18.07 6.33 0.60
CA PRO A 151 -17.36 7.52 0.16
C PRO A 151 -15.85 7.32 0.24
N GLN A 152 -15.12 7.89 -0.70
CA GLN A 152 -13.66 7.90 -0.70
C GLN A 152 -13.15 9.08 0.13
N HIS A 153 -12.06 8.88 0.87
CA HIS A 153 -11.40 9.95 1.63
C HIS A 153 -10.08 10.40 1.00
N SER A 154 -9.50 11.47 1.51
CA SER A 154 -8.16 11.91 1.13
C SER A 154 -7.20 11.72 2.30
N PHE A 155 -5.91 11.56 1.99
CA PHE A 155 -4.86 11.47 3.00
C PHE A 155 -3.98 12.71 2.99
N VAL A 156 -3.61 13.18 4.17
CA VAL A 156 -2.56 14.17 4.39
C VAL A 156 -1.30 13.46 4.85
N ARG A 157 -0.15 13.86 4.28
CA ARG A 157 1.16 13.36 4.72
C ARG A 157 1.59 14.09 5.97
N HIS A 158 2.02 13.34 6.97
CA HIS A 158 2.65 13.86 8.17
C HIS A 158 4.12 13.43 8.20
N ASP A 159 5.00 14.43 8.19
CA ASP A 159 6.43 14.19 8.40
C ASP A 159 6.67 13.72 9.85
N GLY A 160 7.53 12.72 10.02
CA GLY A 160 7.79 12.09 11.30
C GLY A 160 8.79 10.94 11.19
N ASN A 161 9.06 10.26 12.31
CA ASN A 161 9.78 8.99 12.31
C ASN A 161 8.98 7.93 13.09
N PRO A 162 8.19 7.08 12.41
CA PRO A 162 8.06 7.00 10.95
C PRO A 162 7.18 8.12 10.37
N VAL A 163 7.32 8.34 9.05
CA VAL A 163 6.35 9.15 8.27
C VAL A 163 5.03 8.38 8.21
N TYR A 164 3.91 9.09 8.27
CA TYR A 164 2.59 8.48 8.12
C TYR A 164 1.65 9.38 7.34
N TRP A 165 0.53 8.79 6.93
CA TRP A 165 -0.56 9.43 6.23
C TRP A 165 -1.82 9.25 7.06
N GLU A 166 -2.61 10.30 7.20
CA GLU A 166 -3.84 10.31 7.99
C GLU A 166 -4.98 10.90 7.16
N ILE A 167 -6.21 10.45 7.39
CA ILE A 167 -7.36 10.97 6.66
C ILE A 167 -7.56 12.46 6.93
N THR A 168 -7.91 13.22 5.89
CA THR A 168 -8.42 14.58 6.08
C THR A 168 -9.82 14.48 6.66
N HIS A 169 -10.01 14.92 7.89
CA HIS A 169 -11.36 15.14 8.41
C HIS A 169 -11.99 16.29 7.64
N GLU A 170 -12.93 16.00 6.74
CA GLU A 170 -13.90 17.02 6.33
C GLU A 170 -14.66 17.42 7.59
N SER A 171 -14.44 18.67 8.02
CA SER A 171 -15.20 19.27 9.11
C SER A 171 -16.63 19.41 8.60
N SER A 172 -17.53 18.53 9.05
CA SER A 172 -18.97 18.72 8.91
C SER A 172 -19.43 19.99 9.61
#